data_AF-A0A9P9CWH0-F1
#
_entry.id   AF-A0A9P9CWH0-F1
#
_cell.length_a   1.000
_cell.length_b   1.000
_cell.length_c   1.000
_cell.angle_alpha   90.00
_cell.angle_beta   90.00
_cell.angle_gamma   90.00
#
_symmetry.space_group_name_H-M   'P 1'
#
loop_
_entity.id
_entity.type
_entity.pdbx_description
1 polymer ?
#
loop_
_entity_poly.entity_id
_entity_poly.type
_entity_poly.pdbx_seq_one_letter_code
_entity_poly.pdbx_strand_id
1 'polypeptide(L)' 'MNRRALEGREKALGKEHPDTLTSVYCLAFLFYRQKQHQPALELYQRANNGFERILGSHHPTTVACARHFSSLIQEMEHGP' A
#
# COMPACT_ATOMS: atom_id res chain seq x y z
N MET A 1 -4.22 5.01 10.63
CA MET A 1 -4.03 5.96 9.50
C MET A 1 -5.40 6.47 9.10
N ASN A 2 -5.61 7.79 8.94
CA ASN A 2 -6.89 8.37 8.51
C ASN A 2 -6.72 9.07 7.15
N ARG A 3 -7.74 9.09 6.28
CA ARG A 3 -7.63 9.62 4.91
C ARG A 3 -7.19 11.10 4.89
N ARG A 4 -7.62 11.89 5.88
CA ARG A 4 -7.17 13.29 6.06
C ARG A 4 -5.65 13.43 6.26
N ALA A 5 -5.04 12.50 6.99
CA ALA A 5 -3.60 12.52 7.21
C ALA A 5 -2.82 12.13 5.93
N LEU A 6 -3.41 11.28 5.09
CA LEU A 6 -2.85 10.96 3.78
C LEU A 6 -2.90 12.19 2.86
N GLU A 7 -4.03 12.89 2.78
CA GLU A 7 -4.18 14.12 1.98
C GLU A 7 -3.17 15.20 2.40
N GLY A 8 -2.98 15.38 3.72
CA GLY A 8 -1.96 16.29 4.25
C GLY A 8 -0.53 15.92 3.82
N ARG A 9 -0.18 14.63 3.87
CA ARG A 9 1.14 14.13 3.41
C ARG A 9 1.31 14.26 1.90
N GLU A 10 0.29 13.97 1.12
CA GLU A 10 0.32 14.18 -0.34
C GLU A 10 0.57 15.63 -0.70
N LYS A 11 -0.04 16.58 0.02
CA LYS A 11 0.15 18.02 -0.19
C LYS A 11 1.53 18.51 0.26
N ALA A 12 2.03 18.00 1.39
CA ALA A 12 3.28 18.48 1.99
C ALA A 12 4.54 17.85 1.37
N LEU A 13 4.49 16.55 1.06
CA LEU A 13 5.64 15.75 0.65
C LEU A 13 5.55 15.28 -0.80
N GLY A 14 4.35 15.28 -1.38
CA GLY A 14 4.07 14.70 -2.69
C GLY A 14 3.57 13.26 -2.60
N LYS A 15 2.89 12.83 -3.67
CA LYS A 15 2.22 11.51 -3.76
C LYS A 15 3.15 10.32 -3.76
N GLU A 16 4.40 10.55 -4.15
CA GLU A 16 5.42 9.51 -4.33
C GLU A 16 6.40 9.47 -3.15
N HIS A 17 6.39 10.46 -2.24
CA HIS A 17 7.32 10.44 -1.11
C HIS A 17 7.20 9.15 -0.28
N PRO A 18 8.31 8.54 0.18
CA PRO A 18 8.29 7.29 0.95
C PRO A 18 7.32 7.30 2.14
N ASP A 19 7.23 8.41 2.89
CA ASP A 19 6.29 8.54 4.00
C ASP A 19 4.82 8.60 3.55
N THR A 20 4.56 9.22 2.41
CA THR A 20 3.23 9.22 1.79
C THR A 20 2.87 7.80 1.32
N LEU A 21 3.80 7.09 0.68
CA LEU A 21 3.58 5.70 0.26
C LEU A 21 3.39 4.75 1.46
N THR A 22 4.13 4.97 2.55
CA THR A 22 3.94 4.24 3.82
C THR A 22 2.52 4.45 4.36
N SER A 23 1.99 5.66 4.20
CA SER A 23 0.61 5.98 4.57
C SER A 23 -0.41 5.23 3.73
N VAL A 24 -0.19 5.18 2.41
CA VAL A 24 -1.03 4.43 1.45
C VAL A 24 -0.99 2.94 1.80
N TYR A 25 0.19 2.37 2.03
CA TYR A 25 0.38 0.98 2.44
C TYR A 25 -0.34 0.64 3.75
N CYS A 26 -0.23 1.48 4.78
CA CYS A 26 -0.95 1.25 6.03
C CYS A 26 -2.48 1.30 5.85
N LEU A 27 -2.97 2.16 4.96
CA LEU A 27 -4.40 2.23 4.64
C LEU A 27 -4.86 0.99 3.86
N ALA A 28 -4.05 0.51 2.91
CA ALA A 28 -4.29 -0.74 2.19
C ALA A 28 -4.40 -1.92 3.17
N PHE A 29 -3.46 -2.03 4.11
CA PHE A 29 -3.47 -3.07 5.13
C PHE A 29 -4.70 -3.01 6.03
N LEU A 30 -5.16 -1.82 6.40
CA LEU A 30 -6.38 -1.66 7.18
C LEU A 30 -7.63 -2.16 6.40
N PHE A 31 -7.72 -1.89 5.10
CA PHE A 31 -8.81 -2.40 4.26
C PHE A 31 -8.74 -3.91 4.08
N TYR A 32 -7.53 -4.45 3.86
CA TYR A 32 -7.29 -5.88 3.79
C TYR A 32 -7.76 -6.61 5.05
N ARG A 33 -7.42 -6.08 6.24
CA ARG A 33 -7.85 -6.61 7.54
C ARG A 33 -9.37 -6.55 7.75
N GLN A 34 -10.06 -5.65 7.05
CA GLN A 34 -11.53 -5.55 7.03
C GLN A 34 -12.18 -6.38 5.92
N LYS A 35 -11.42 -7.22 5.20
CA LYS A 35 -11.88 -8.00 4.05
C LYS A 35 -12.47 -7.14 2.92
N GLN A 36 -12.09 -5.86 2.88
CA GLN A 36 -12.42 -4.95 1.78
C GLN A 36 -11.34 -5.05 0.71
N HIS A 37 -11.42 -6.10 -0.09
CA HIS A 37 -10.37 -6.48 -1.03
C HIS A 37 -10.11 -5.45 -2.14
N GLN A 38 -11.16 -4.88 -2.74
CA GLN A 38 -11.00 -3.89 -3.82
C GLN A 38 -10.24 -2.61 -3.41
N PRO A 39 -10.66 -1.87 -2.36
CA PRO A 39 -9.90 -0.69 -1.96
C PRO A 39 -8.50 -1.03 -1.43
N ALA A 40 -8.29 -2.23 -0.86
CA ALA A 40 -6.96 -2.69 -0.48
C ALA A 40 -6.07 -2.91 -1.73
N LEU A 41 -6.62 -3.49 -2.80
CA LEU A 41 -5.91 -3.82 -4.03
C LEU A 41 -5.33 -2.56 -4.68
N GLU A 42 -6.17 -1.54 -4.90
CA GLU A 42 -5.76 -0.27 -5.52
C GLU A 42 -4.65 0.43 -4.73
N LEU A 43 -4.78 0.44 -3.40
CA LEU A 43 -3.81 1.11 -2.52
C LEU A 43 -2.51 0.33 -2.42
N TYR A 44 -2.56 -1.01 -2.33
CA TYR A 44 -1.35 -1.82 -2.34
C TYR A 44 -0.61 -1.71 -3.67
N GLN A 45 -1.32 -1.76 -4.80
CA GLN A 45 -0.70 -1.59 -6.11
C GLN A 45 0.03 -0.23 -6.21
N ARG A 46 -0.62 0.85 -5.76
CA ARG A 46 -0.02 2.18 -5.72
C ARG A 46 1.23 2.22 -4.84
N ALA A 47 1.14 1.68 -3.61
CA ALA A 47 2.26 1.66 -2.68
C ALA A 47 3.43 0.83 -3.21
N ASN A 48 3.16 -0.34 -3.78
CA ASN A 48 4.16 -1.27 -4.29
C ASN A 48 4.94 -0.66 -5.47
N ASN A 49 4.23 -0.10 -6.46
CA ASN A 49 4.86 0.59 -7.60
C ASN A 49 5.70 1.79 -7.15
N GLY A 50 5.21 2.55 -6.17
CA GLY A 50 5.92 3.70 -5.62
C GLY A 50 7.21 3.29 -4.90
N PHE A 51 7.12 2.29 -4.02
CA PHE A 51 8.28 1.81 -3.26
C PHE A 51 9.32 1.16 -4.17
N GLU A 52 8.90 0.37 -5.16
CA GLU A 52 9.81 -0.23 -6.12
C GLU A 52 10.61 0.82 -6.89
N ARG A 53 9.95 1.88 -7.38
CA ARG A 53 10.64 2.95 -8.12
C ARG A 53 11.60 3.79 -7.25
N ILE A 54 11.28 3.99 -5.98
CA ILE A 54 12.02 4.95 -5.12
C ILE A 54 13.06 4.27 -4.24
N LEU A 55 12.72 3.13 -3.67
CA LEU A 55 13.56 2.39 -2.73
C LEU A 55 14.23 1.18 -3.41
N GLY A 56 13.70 0.73 -4.54
CA GLY A 56 14.14 -0.50 -5.22
C GLY A 56 13.38 -1.74 -4.74
N SER A 57 13.40 -2.79 -5.56
CA SER A 57 12.68 -4.05 -5.33
C SER A 57 13.19 -4.85 -4.12
N HIS A 58 14.46 -4.68 -3.75
CA HIS A 58 15.09 -5.40 -2.63
C HIS A 58 14.96 -4.67 -1.29
N HIS A 59 14.45 -3.45 -1.27
CA HIS A 59 14.33 -2.70 -0.02
C HIS A 59 13.32 -3.38 0.91
N PRO A 60 13.59 -3.48 2.23
CA PRO A 60 12.72 -4.19 3.17
C PRO A 60 11.25 -3.73 3.13
N THR A 61 11.00 -2.43 2.99
CA THR A 61 9.64 -1.88 2.85
C THR A 61 8.95 -2.33 1.57
N THR A 62 9.67 -2.36 0.44
CA THR A 62 9.12 -2.84 -0.84
C THR A 62 8.76 -4.31 -0.75
N VAL A 63 9.66 -5.13 -0.19
CA VAL A 63 9.43 -6.57 0.00
C VAL A 63 8.24 -6.81 0.92
N ALA A 64 8.10 -6.07 2.02
CA ALA A 64 6.96 -6.20 2.92
C ALA A 64 5.64 -5.81 2.23
N CYS A 65 5.62 -4.71 1.47
CA CYS A 65 4.46 -4.28 0.70
C CYS A 65 4.05 -5.34 -0.33
N ALA A 66 5.01 -5.84 -1.10
CA ALA A 66 4.80 -6.88 -2.11
C ALA A 66 4.22 -8.16 -1.49
N ARG A 67 4.75 -8.61 -0.34
CA ARG A 67 4.23 -9.79 0.35
C ARG A 67 2.75 -9.66 0.73
N HIS A 68 2.36 -8.53 1.32
CA HIS A 68 0.96 -8.32 1.68
C HIS A 68 0.05 -8.16 0.46
N PHE A 69 0.55 -7.53 -0.60
CA PHE A 69 -0.17 -7.43 -1.87
C PHE A 69 -0.40 -8.82 -2.48
N SER A 70 0.61 -9.68 -2.51
CA SER A 70 0.48 -11.07 -2.97
C SER A 70 -0.51 -11.87 -2.13
N SER A 71 -0.50 -11.73 -0.80
CA SER A 71 -1.50 -12.39 0.05
C SER A 71 -2.93 -11.94 -0.27
N LEU A 72 -3.15 -10.64 -0.51
CA LEU A 72 -4.45 -10.14 -0.93
C LEU A 72 -4.89 -10.77 -2.26
N ILE A 73 -4.02 -10.80 -3.26
CA ILE A 73 -4.35 -11.40 -4.58
C ILE A 73 -4.69 -12.87 -4.42
N GLN A 74 -3.92 -13.63 -3.65
CA GLN A 74 -4.19 -15.04 -3.38
C GLN A 74 -5.55 -15.26 -2.71
N GLU A 75 -5.91 -14.45 -1.70
CA GLU A 75 -7.23 -14.52 -1.05
C GLU A 75 -8.37 -14.18 -2.04
N MET A 76 -8.14 -13.24 -2.97
CA MET A 76 -9.14 -12.88 -3.99
C MET A 76 -9.31 -13.97 -5.05
N GLU A 77 -8.25 -14.69 -5.41
CA GLU A 77 -8.26 -15.76 -6.41
C GLU A 77 -8.83 -17.08 -5.86
N HIS A 78 -8.56 -17.40 -4.60
CA HIS A 78 -8.90 -18.70 -4.01
C HIS A 78 -10.14 -18.68 -3.11
N GLY A 79 -10.73 -17.50 -2.87
CA GLY A 79 -11.85 -17.33 -1.94
C GLY A 79 -11.43 -17.50 -0.47
N PRO A 80 -12.23 -16.99 0.49
CA PRO A 80 -11.97 -17.14 1.92
C PRO A 80 -12.06 -18.58 2.42
#